data_AF-A0A962JH36-F1
#
_entry.id   AF-A0A962JH36-F1
#
_cell.length_a   1.000
_cell.length_b   1.000
_cell.length_c   1.000
_cell.angle_alpha   90.00
_cell.angle_beta   90.00
_cell.angle_gamma   90.00
#
_symmetry.space_group_name_H-M   'P 1'
#
loop_
_entity.id
_entity.type
_entity.pdbx_description
1 polymer ?
#
loop_
_entity_poly.entity_id
_entity_poly.type
_entity_poly.pdbx_seq_one_letter_code
_entity_poly.pdbx_strand_id
1 'polypeptide(L)'
;MSHNQFDLLKTRRFLPFFSTQFLGAFNDNVFKQSLIILLAFNAASMTTMPVSTLTNLCAGLFILPFFLFSATAGQLADKYEKTKLIKIIKGAEIVIMLLAAIGFHFQQLWLLLTALFLMGTHSTAFGP
;
A
#
# COMPACT_ATOMS: atom_id res chain seq x y z
N MET A 1 38.85 4.11 0.53
CA MET A 1 38.18 2.92 -0.05
C MET A 1 36.77 3.33 -0.44
N SER A 2 36.41 3.22 -1.72
CA SER A 2 35.08 3.61 -2.21
C SER A 2 34.03 2.61 -1.68
N HIS A 3 33.20 3.03 -0.74
CA HIS A 3 32.09 2.20 -0.26
C HIS A 3 31.07 2.02 -1.39
N ASN A 4 31.06 0.85 -2.01
CA ASN A 4 30.09 0.53 -3.05
C ASN A 4 28.73 0.24 -2.40
N GLN A 5 27.69 1.01 -2.75
CA GLN A 5 26.34 0.88 -2.17
C GLN A 5 25.75 -0.52 -2.36
N PHE A 6 26.20 -1.24 -3.38
CA PHE A 6 25.82 -2.63 -3.66
C PHE A 6 26.39 -3.65 -2.66
N ASP A 7 27.40 -3.31 -1.86
CA ASP A 7 27.90 -4.21 -0.81
C ASP A 7 26.94 -4.28 0.39
N LEU A 8 26.12 -3.25 0.62
CA LEU A 8 25.03 -3.30 1.61
C LEU A 8 23.99 -4.36 1.25
N LEU A 9 23.69 -4.54 -0.04
CA LEU A 9 22.78 -5.57 -0.54
C LEU A 9 23.29 -6.99 -0.29
N LYS A 10 24.60 -7.21 -0.12
CA LYS A 10 25.15 -8.54 0.22
C LYS A 10 25.04 -8.87 1.71
N THR A 11 24.61 -7.93 2.54
CA THR A 11 24.50 -8.12 3.99
C THR A 11 23.27 -8.95 4.32
N ARG A 12 23.44 -10.05 5.08
CA ARG A 12 22.33 -10.97 5.45
C ARG A 12 21.14 -10.33 6.16
N ARG A 13 21.30 -9.12 6.71
CA ARG A 13 20.25 -8.38 7.42
C ARG A 13 19.55 -7.34 6.53
N PHE A 14 20.22 -6.83 5.51
CA PHE A 14 19.71 -5.74 4.66
C PHE A 14 18.94 -6.27 3.44
N LEU A 15 19.45 -7.30 2.76
CA LEU A 15 18.78 -7.88 1.59
C LEU A 15 17.33 -8.30 1.88
N PRO A 16 17.04 -9.08 2.94
CA PRO A 16 15.67 -9.55 3.18
C PRO A 16 14.73 -8.39 3.51
N PHE A 17 15.21 -7.43 4.31
CA PHE A 17 14.45 -6.22 4.64
C PHE A 17 14.15 -5.37 3.41
N PHE A 18 15.17 -5.11 2.59
CA PHE A 18 15.04 -4.35 1.35
C PHE A 18 14.06 -5.02 0.38
N SER A 19 14.18 -6.33 0.18
CA SER A 19 13.24 -7.07 -0.68
C SER A 19 11.81 -7.00 -0.17
N THR A 20 11.58 -7.12 1.14
CA THR A 20 10.22 -6.99 1.70
C THR A 20 9.65 -5.58 1.52
N GLN A 21 10.47 -4.55 1.70
CA GLN A 21 10.10 -3.15 1.49
C GLN A 21 9.79 -2.84 0.03
N PHE A 22 10.66 -3.30 -0.87
CA PHE A 22 10.48 -3.16 -2.30
C PHE A 22 9.20 -3.84 -2.78
N LEU A 23 8.97 -5.09 -2.38
CA LEU A 23 7.77 -5.84 -2.77
C LEU A 23 6.49 -5.24 -2.19
N GLY A 24 6.54 -4.69 -0.97
CA GLY A 24 5.42 -3.93 -0.39
C GLY A 24 5.10 -2.70 -1.24
N ALA A 25 6.08 -1.81 -1.44
CA ALA A 25 5.89 -0.61 -2.25
C ALA A 25 5.46 -0.92 -3.70
N PHE A 26 5.96 -2.00 -4.28
CA PHE A 26 5.51 -2.47 -5.59
C PHE A 26 4.04 -2.88 -5.57
N ASN A 27 3.61 -3.66 -4.58
CA ASN A 27 2.22 -4.09 -4.42
C ASN A 27 1.26 -2.89 -4.25
N ASP A 28 1.63 -1.91 -3.42
CA ASP A 28 0.92 -0.63 -3.25
C ASP A 28 0.67 0.08 -4.57
N ASN A 29 1.72 0.22 -5.37
CA ASN A 29 1.62 0.90 -6.65
C ASN A 29 0.83 0.07 -7.67
N VAL A 30 1.04 -1.25 -7.74
CA VAL A 30 0.29 -2.11 -8.65
C VAL A 30 -1.20 -2.07 -8.33
N PHE A 31 -1.60 -2.25 -7.07
CA PHE A 31 -3.00 -2.21 -6.67
C PHE A 31 -3.66 -0.88 -7.02
N LYS A 32 -3.02 0.24 -6.65
CA LYS A 32 -3.52 1.59 -6.96
C LYS A 32 -3.66 1.81 -8.46
N GLN A 33 -2.65 1.44 -9.25
CA GLN A 33 -2.68 1.64 -10.71
C GLN A 33 -3.69 0.71 -11.38
N SER A 34 -3.81 -0.55 -10.94
CA SER A 34 -4.83 -1.49 -11.41
C SER A 34 -6.24 -0.98 -11.13
N LEU A 35 -6.48 -0.39 -9.96
CA LEU A 35 -7.76 0.23 -9.63
C LEU A 35 -8.07 1.41 -10.56
N ILE A 36 -7.09 2.31 -10.78
CA ILE A 36 -7.24 3.44 -11.71
C ILE A 36 -7.55 2.96 -13.13
N ILE A 37 -6.86 1.92 -13.60
CA ILE A 37 -7.11 1.30 -14.91
C ILE A 37 -8.52 0.71 -14.96
N LEU A 38 -8.94 -0.06 -13.95
CA LEU A 38 -10.29 -0.62 -13.89
C LEU A 38 -11.34 0.49 -13.98
N LEU A 39 -11.16 1.58 -13.23
CA LEU A 39 -12.05 2.75 -13.27
C LEU A 39 -12.02 3.41 -14.65
N ALA A 40 -10.87 3.55 -15.30
CA ALA A 40 -10.82 4.14 -16.64
C ALA A 40 -11.63 3.34 -17.68
N PHE A 41 -11.64 2.01 -17.57
CA PHE A 41 -12.32 1.13 -18.53
C PHE A 41 -13.77 0.76 -18.12
N ASN A 42 -14.08 0.72 -16.83
CA ASN A 42 -15.38 0.27 -16.29
C ASN A 42 -16.10 1.34 -15.45
N ALA A 43 -15.62 2.59 -15.38
CA ALA A 43 -16.34 3.63 -14.62
C ALA A 43 -17.77 3.78 -15.12
N ALA A 44 -18.01 3.75 -16.43
CA ALA A 44 -19.35 3.93 -17.00
C ALA A 44 -20.37 2.87 -16.53
N SER A 45 -19.94 1.66 -16.16
CA SER A 45 -20.80 0.62 -15.60
C SER A 45 -20.88 0.66 -14.07
N MET A 46 -19.87 1.23 -13.40
CA MET A 46 -19.76 1.25 -11.93
C MET A 46 -20.24 2.55 -11.28
N THR A 47 -20.27 3.67 -12.00
CA THR A 47 -20.55 5.02 -11.47
C THR A 47 -20.81 6.04 -12.58
N THR A 48 -21.58 7.09 -12.28
CA THR A 48 -21.82 8.22 -13.19
C THR A 48 -20.75 9.32 -13.11
N MET A 49 -19.76 9.17 -12.22
CA MET A 49 -18.73 10.18 -12.01
C MET A 49 -17.65 10.15 -13.09
N PRO A 50 -17.04 11.31 -13.44
CA PRO A 50 -15.91 11.36 -14.34
C PRO A 50 -14.72 10.55 -13.82
N VAL A 51 -14.05 9.81 -14.72
CA VAL A 51 -12.83 9.03 -14.42
C VAL A 51 -11.73 9.90 -13.78
N SER A 52 -11.62 11.16 -14.20
CA SER A 52 -10.65 12.13 -13.65
C SER A 52 -10.89 12.40 -12.16
N THR A 53 -12.15 12.59 -11.76
CA THR A 53 -12.53 12.81 -10.36
C THR A 53 -12.25 11.56 -9.52
N LEU A 54 -12.61 10.37 -10.02
CA LEU A 54 -12.33 9.09 -9.36
C LEU A 54 -10.84 8.82 -9.18
N THR A 55 -10.03 9.15 -10.18
CA THR A 55 -8.56 9.00 -10.11
C THR A 55 -7.97 9.91 -9.03
N ASN A 56 -8.40 11.17 -8.99
CA ASN A 56 -7.98 12.12 -7.94
C ASN A 56 -8.43 11.68 -6.55
N LEU A 57 -9.66 11.15 -6.43
CA LEU A 57 -10.17 10.58 -5.19
C LEU A 57 -9.32 9.40 -4.74
N CYS A 58 -8.99 8.46 -5.63
CA CYS A 58 -8.13 7.32 -5.29
C CYS A 58 -6.75 7.77 -4.80
N ALA A 59 -6.13 8.73 -5.49
CA ALA A 59 -4.84 9.29 -5.07
C ALA A 59 -4.93 9.95 -3.68
N GLY A 60 -5.96 10.78 -3.45
CA GLY A 60 -6.20 11.42 -2.16
C GLY A 60 -6.49 10.42 -1.04
N LEU A 61 -7.34 9.43 -1.30
CA LEU A 61 -7.77 8.43 -0.34
C LEU A 61 -6.66 7.44 0.05
N PHE A 62 -5.68 7.24 -0.83
CA PHE A 62 -4.46 6.50 -0.51
C PHE A 62 -3.48 7.32 0.35
N ILE A 63 -3.32 8.61 0.08
CA ILE A 63 -2.38 9.51 0.78
C ILE A 63 -2.92 9.99 2.14
N LEU A 64 -4.23 10.19 2.24
CA LEU A 64 -4.90 10.71 3.43
C LEU A 64 -4.61 9.93 4.71
N PRO A 65 -4.71 8.57 4.74
CA PRO A 65 -4.35 7.83 5.93
C PRO A 65 -2.86 7.99 6.27
N PHE A 66 -1.96 8.09 5.28
CA PHE A 66 -0.55 8.40 5.51
C PHE A 66 -0.37 9.71 6.26
N PHE A 67 -1.06 10.76 5.84
CA PHE A 67 -1.00 12.04 6.52
C PHE A 67 -1.57 11.98 7.95
N LEU A 68 -2.71 11.31 8.16
CA LEU A 68 -3.37 11.27 9.46
C LEU A 68 -2.64 10.39 10.48
N PHE A 69 -2.12 9.24 10.04
CA PHE A 69 -1.56 8.22 10.91
C PHE A 69 -0.03 8.24 10.98
N SER A 70 0.69 9.03 10.18
CA SER A 70 2.16 9.09 10.18
C SER A 70 2.74 9.38 11.58
N ALA A 71 2.20 10.36 12.31
CA ALA A 71 2.68 10.68 13.66
C ALA A 71 2.50 9.52 14.65
N THR A 72 1.38 8.80 14.55
CA THR A 72 1.08 7.64 15.42
C THR A 72 1.93 6.44 15.03
N ALA A 73 2.14 6.22 13.73
CA ALA A 73 2.99 5.17 13.18
C ALA A 73 4.46 5.36 13.61
N GLY A 74 4.99 6.58 13.57
CA GLY A 74 6.35 6.88 14.05
C GLY A 74 6.54 6.53 15.52
N GLN A 75 5.59 6.94 16.38
CA GLN A 75 5.62 6.57 17.81
C GLN A 75 5.55 5.04 18.03
N LEU A 76 4.77 4.33 17.21
CA LEU A 76 4.68 2.87 17.26
C LEU A 76 6.00 2.21 16.80
N ALA A 77 6.62 2.73 15.75
CA ALA A 77 7.89 2.24 15.20
C ALA A 77 9.05 2.42 16.19
N ASP A 78 9.02 3.49 16.99
CA ASP A 78 10.02 3.72 18.05
C ASP A 78 9.80 2.84 19.29
N LYS A 79 8.55 2.47 19.59
CA LYS A 79 8.19 1.70 20.79
C LYS A 79 8.33 0.18 20.63
N TYR A 80 8.16 -0.35 19.41
CA TYR A 80 8.12 -1.80 19.16
C TYR A 80 9.32 -2.31 18.35
N GLU A 81 9.66 -3.59 18.53
CA GLU A 81 10.67 -4.24 17.72
C GLU A 81 10.27 -4.24 16.23
N LYS A 82 11.09 -3.61 15.38
CA LYS A 82 10.86 -3.50 13.93
C LYS A 82 10.47 -4.83 13.28
N THR A 83 11.10 -5.94 13.67
CA THR A 83 10.81 -7.26 13.11
C THR A 83 9.40 -7.77 13.41
N LYS A 84 8.84 -7.50 14.60
CA LYS A 84 7.46 -7.88 14.94
C LYS A 84 6.46 -7.01 14.20
N LEU A 85 6.73 -5.70 14.14
CA LEU A 85 5.90 -4.74 13.42
C LEU A 85 5.78 -5.14 11.93
N ILE A 86 6.91 -5.42 11.27
CA ILE A 86 6.96 -5.82 9.86
C ILE A 86 6.13 -7.07 9.59
N LYS A 87 6.16 -8.08 10.48
CA LYS A 87 5.39 -9.31 10.30
C LYS A 87 3.89 -9.08 10.40
N ILE A 88 3.45 -8.29 11.39
CA ILE A 88 2.02 -7.98 11.59
C ILE A 88 1.50 -7.18 10.40
N ILE A 89 2.27 -6.15 9.99
CA ILE A 89 1.98 -5.34 8.82
C ILE A 89 1.87 -6.26 7.61
N LYS A 90 2.89 -7.06 7.27
CA LYS A 90 2.82 -7.94 6.10
C LYS A 90 1.64 -8.93 6.11
N GLY A 91 1.25 -9.42 7.29
CA GLY A 91 0.03 -10.23 7.45
C GLY A 91 -1.25 -9.47 7.11
N ALA A 92 -1.39 -8.24 7.59
CA ALA A 92 -2.51 -7.37 7.26
C ALA A 92 -2.55 -7.01 5.75
N GLU A 93 -1.39 -6.87 5.09
CA GLU A 93 -1.32 -6.64 3.64
C GLU A 93 -2.02 -7.77 2.86
N ILE A 94 -1.76 -9.02 3.24
CA ILE A 94 -2.36 -10.19 2.57
C ILE A 94 -3.87 -10.18 2.73
N VAL A 95 -4.38 -9.86 3.92
CA VAL A 95 -5.84 -9.78 4.18
C VAL A 95 -6.48 -8.68 3.33
N ILE A 96 -5.85 -7.51 3.26
CA ILE A 96 -6.31 -6.39 2.42
C ILE A 96 -6.30 -6.79 0.94
N MET A 97 -5.27 -7.51 0.48
CA MET A 97 -5.17 -8.01 -0.89
C MET A 97 -6.25 -9.03 -1.23
N LEU A 98 -6.63 -9.90 -0.28
CA LEU A 98 -7.74 -10.82 -0.48
C LEU A 98 -9.07 -10.08 -0.61
N LEU A 99 -9.31 -9.05 0.23
CA LEU A 99 -10.49 -8.19 0.10
C LEU A 99 -10.51 -7.42 -1.23
N ALA A 100 -9.36 -6.90 -1.64
CA ALA A 100 -9.18 -6.26 -2.95
C ALA A 100 -9.48 -7.23 -4.10
N ALA A 101 -8.99 -8.47 -4.06
CA ALA A 101 -9.25 -9.48 -5.07
C ALA A 101 -10.75 -9.80 -5.19
N ILE A 102 -11.45 -9.92 -4.07
CA ILE A 102 -12.91 -10.06 -4.02
C ILE A 102 -13.57 -8.81 -4.65
N GLY A 103 -13.12 -7.61 -4.31
CA GLY A 103 -13.61 -6.35 -4.87
C GLY A 103 -13.42 -6.25 -6.38
N PHE A 104 -12.30 -6.72 -6.91
CA PHE A 104 -12.04 -6.79 -8.35
C PHE A 104 -12.96 -7.80 -9.03
N HIS A 105 -13.14 -8.99 -8.44
CA HIS A 105 -13.98 -10.03 -9.01
C HIS A 105 -15.45 -9.61 -9.12
N PHE A 106 -15.99 -8.99 -8.07
CA PHE A 106 -17.37 -8.51 -8.05
C PHE A 106 -17.55 -7.09 -8.63
N GLN A 107 -16.47 -6.45 -9.08
CA GLN A 107 -16.45 -5.06 -9.54
C GLN A 107 -17.17 -4.10 -8.56
N GLN A 108 -16.95 -4.28 -7.26
CA GLN A 108 -17.59 -3.45 -6.23
C GLN A 108 -16.72 -2.26 -5.88
N LEU A 109 -17.11 -1.08 -6.36
CA LEU A 109 -16.35 0.16 -6.19
C LEU A 109 -16.04 0.47 -4.73
N TRP A 110 -17.04 0.38 -3.85
CA TRP A 110 -16.88 0.69 -2.44
C TRP A 110 -15.91 -0.25 -1.74
N LEU A 111 -15.94 -1.55 -2.07
CA LEU A 111 -15.01 -2.53 -1.51
C LEU A 111 -13.57 -2.25 -1.94
N LEU A 112 -13.37 -1.86 -3.20
CA LEU A 112 -12.07 -1.48 -3.73
C LEU A 112 -11.54 -0.18 -3.11
N LEU A 113 -12.40 0.82 -2.89
CA LEU A 113 -12.04 2.07 -2.21
C LEU A 113 -11.71 1.83 -0.73
N THR A 114 -12.48 0.98 -0.04
CA THR A 114 -12.16 0.57 1.34
C THR A 114 -10.84 -0.18 1.39
N ALA A 115 -10.58 -1.10 0.47
CA ALA A 115 -9.30 -1.79 0.37
C ALA A 115 -8.14 -0.80 0.12
N LEU A 116 -8.34 0.22 -0.72
CA LEU A 116 -7.36 1.29 -0.97
C LEU A 116 -7.06 2.12 0.28
N PHE A 117 -8.10 2.46 1.05
CA PHE A 117 -7.93 3.17 2.33
C PHE A 117 -7.17 2.34 3.36
N LEU A 118 -7.56 1.07 3.52
CA LEU A 118 -6.90 0.14 4.44
C LEU A 118 -5.44 -0.09 4.04
N MET A 119 -5.17 -0.19 2.73
CA MET A 119 -3.83 -0.30 2.19
C MET A 119 -2.99 0.94 2.52
N GLY A 120 -3.54 2.13 2.28
CA GLY A 120 -2.89 3.38 2.66
C GLY A 120 -2.57 3.43 4.15
N THR A 121 -3.51 3.03 5.02
CA THR A 121 -3.37 2.98 6.49
C THR A 121 -2.28 2.01 6.96
N HIS A 122 -2.18 0.87 6.30
CA HIS A 122 -1.14 -0.11 6.59
C HIS A 122 0.25 0.38 6.14
N SER A 123 0.33 0.98 4.95
CA SER A 123 1.57 1.49 4.38
C SER A 123 2.20 2.59 5.26
N THR A 124 1.38 3.36 5.99
CA THR A 124 1.87 4.35 6.98
C THR A 124 2.65 3.71 8.12
N ALA A 125 2.23 2.54 8.59
CA ALA A 125 2.89 1.82 9.67
C ALA A 125 4.19 1.15 9.20
N PHE A 126 4.33 0.96 7.88
CA PHE A 126 5.55 0.49 7.23
C PHE A 126 6.48 1.64 6.80
N GLY A 127 5.93 2.86 6.76
CA GLY A 127 6.64 4.11 6.57
C GLY A 127 7.67 4.33 7.69
N PRO A 128 8.87 4.81 7.34
CA PRO A 128 10.08 4.76 8.17
C PRO A 128 9.99 5.50 9.49
#